data_AF-A0A847UV12-F1
#
_entry.id   AF-A0A847UV12-F1
#
_cell.length_a   1.000
_cell.length_b   1.000
_cell.length_c   1.000
_cell.angle_alpha   90.00
_cell.angle_beta   90.00
_cell.angle_gamma   90.00
#
_symmetry.space_group_name_H-M   'P 1'
#
loop_
_entity.id
_entity.type
_entity.pdbx_description
1 polymer ?
#
loop_
_entity_poly.entity_id
_entity_poly.type
_entity_poly.pdbx_seq_one_letter_code
_entity_poly.pdbx_strand_id
1 'polypeptide(L)'
;MTIKDEPAVIPQHLRLRLEKCPRCTYERHEEDDAFSSPFECPKCGVVYALAMEEVRRLNQGQQLQDEAELAEMRRRAQAKDPSLGGSQLGGAMFVNRAGSATWVAVGVGLLALGVAALFFFL
;
A
#
# COMPACT_ATOMS: atom_id res chain seq x y z
N MET A 1 24.68 26.73 43.90
CA MET A 1 23.65 27.08 42.91
C MET A 1 23.25 25.81 42.19
N THR A 2 22.16 25.18 42.59
CA THR A 2 21.63 23.99 41.91
C THR A 2 20.73 24.46 40.79
N ILE A 3 21.18 24.34 39.55
CA ILE A 3 20.32 24.46 38.38
C ILE A 3 19.38 23.25 38.47
N LYS A 4 18.11 23.49 38.79
CA LYS A 4 17.11 22.45 38.69
C LYS A 4 16.89 22.24 37.20
N ASP A 5 17.35 21.10 36.69
CA ASP A 5 17.04 20.65 35.34
C ASP A 5 15.53 20.36 35.28
N GLU A 6 14.77 21.42 35.03
CA GLU A 6 13.33 21.35 34.79
C GLU A 6 13.16 20.72 33.41
N PRO A 7 12.57 19.51 33.29
CA PRO A 7 12.49 18.82 32.01
C PRO A 7 11.63 19.67 31.08
N ALA A 8 12.24 20.15 29.99
CA ALA A 8 11.53 20.93 28.98
C ALA A 8 10.32 20.13 28.49
N VAL A 9 9.12 20.55 28.90
CA VAL A 9 7.86 19.88 28.52
C VAL A 9 7.60 20.20 27.05
N ILE A 10 8.07 19.34 26.16
CA ILE A 10 7.82 19.47 24.73
C ILE A 10 6.32 19.22 24.51
N PRO A 11 5.55 20.22 24.03
CA PRO A 11 4.11 20.09 23.83
C PRO A 11 3.81 18.99 22.80
N GLN A 12 2.72 18.25 23.01
CA GLN A 12 2.45 17.01 22.28
C GLN A 12 2.32 17.20 20.76
N HIS A 13 1.84 18.35 20.30
CA HIS A 13 1.69 18.66 18.87
C HIS A 13 3.02 18.91 18.14
N LEU A 14 4.12 19.17 18.86
CA LEU A 14 5.46 19.24 18.30
C LEU A 14 6.20 17.90 18.36
N ARG A 15 5.64 16.86 19.00
CA ARG A 15 6.25 15.53 19.01
C ARG A 15 5.99 14.86 17.67
N LEU A 16 7.00 14.82 16.79
CA LEU A 16 6.99 13.95 15.63
C LEU A 16 7.14 12.49 16.09
N ARG A 17 6.04 11.87 16.54
CA ARG A 17 6.01 10.43 16.82
C ARG A 17 5.82 9.67 15.50
N LEU A 18 6.92 9.26 14.89
CA LEU A 18 6.88 8.15 13.95
C LEU A 18 6.86 6.86 14.75
N GLU A 19 5.80 6.05 14.59
CA GLU A 19 5.73 4.71 15.17
C GLU A 19 6.87 3.83 14.66
N LYS A 20 7.28 4.03 13.40
CA LYS A 20 8.33 3.25 12.75
C LYS A 20 9.41 4.13 12.14
N CYS A 21 10.66 3.84 12.45
CA CYS A 21 11.80 4.56 11.88
C CYS A 21 11.94 4.26 10.37
N PRO A 22 12.01 5.26 9.48
CA PRO A 22 12.17 5.02 8.04
C PRO A 22 13.55 4.45 7.67
N ARG A 23 14.56 4.60 8.53
CA ARG A 23 15.94 4.16 8.23
C ARG A 23 16.23 2.74 8.69
N CYS A 24 15.85 2.39 9.92
CA CYS A 24 16.14 1.08 10.51
C CYS A 24 14.90 0.25 10.82
N THR A 25 13.71 0.72 10.45
CA THR A 25 12.41 0.05 10.67
C THR A 25 12.10 -0.29 12.12
N TYR A 26 12.82 0.31 13.07
CA TYR A 26 12.56 0.14 14.50
C TYR A 26 11.20 0.74 14.88
N GLU A 27 10.43 0.00 15.66
CA GLU A 27 9.15 0.43 16.20
C GLU A 27 9.36 1.08 17.56
N ARG A 28 8.90 2.31 17.72
CA ARG A 28 9.14 3.12 18.93
C ARG A 28 8.12 2.74 20.00
N HIS A 29 8.61 2.50 21.21
CA HIS A 29 7.79 2.23 22.38
C HIS A 29 7.79 3.43 23.34
N GLU A 30 6.81 3.51 24.24
CA GLU A 30 6.71 4.61 25.21
C GLU A 30 7.94 4.69 26.15
N GLU A 31 8.58 3.55 26.41
CA GLU A 31 9.81 3.45 27.21
C GLU A 31 10.99 4.17 26.54
N ASP A 32 11.01 4.27 25.22
CA ASP A 32 12.08 4.93 24.47
C ASP A 32 12.08 6.45 24.66
N ASP A 33 10.94 7.02 25.07
CA ASP A 33 10.80 8.46 25.35
C ASP A 33 11.52 8.86 26.66
N ALA A 34 11.90 7.89 27.50
CA ALA A 34 12.68 8.14 28.70
C ALA A 34 14.17 8.39 28.41
N PHE A 35 14.69 7.82 27.31
CA PHE A 35 16.12 7.89 26.97
C PHE A 35 16.41 8.67 25.68
N SER A 36 15.48 8.69 24.73
CA SER A 36 15.67 9.35 23.43
C SER A 36 14.75 10.55 23.25
N SER A 37 15.26 11.59 22.57
CA SER A 37 14.45 12.73 22.22
C SER A 37 13.27 12.32 21.31
N PRO A 38 12.12 13.01 21.34
CA PRO A 38 11.00 12.73 20.43
C PRO A 38 11.36 12.87 18.94
N PHE A 39 12.48 13.50 18.62
CA PHE A 39 12.91 13.82 17.26
C PHE A 39 13.93 12.82 16.70
N GLU A 40 14.42 11.91 17.52
CA GLU A 40 15.49 10.97 17.16
C GLU A 40 15.05 9.53 17.38
N CYS A 41 15.56 8.64 16.54
CA CYS A 41 15.36 7.21 16.72
C CYS A 41 16.31 6.67 17.82
N PRO A 42 15.81 5.96 18.84
CA PRO A 42 16.64 5.40 19.92
C PRO A 42 17.66 4.35 19.42
N LYS A 43 17.34 3.64 18.33
CA LYS A 43 18.19 2.55 17.83
C LYS A 43 19.31 3.01 16.89
N CYS A 44 19.04 3.96 16.00
CA CYS A 44 20.00 4.39 14.97
C CYS A 44 20.45 5.85 15.10
N GLY A 45 19.88 6.62 16.03
CA GLY A 45 20.22 8.01 16.26
C GLY A 45 19.82 8.97 15.14
N VAL A 46 19.06 8.51 14.13
CA VAL A 46 18.64 9.38 13.03
C VAL A 46 17.61 10.39 13.50
N VAL A 47 17.81 11.66 13.14
CA VAL A 47 16.82 12.71 13.33
C VAL A 47 15.71 12.51 12.29
N TYR A 48 14.45 12.42 12.72
CA TYR A 48 13.33 12.11 11.85
C TYR A 48 13.14 13.13 10.71
N ALA A 49 13.39 14.42 10.98
CA ALA A 49 13.31 15.46 9.95
C ALA A 49 14.27 15.21 8.77
N LEU A 50 15.48 14.73 9.06
CA LEU A 50 16.47 14.39 8.04
C LEU A 50 16.09 13.09 7.31
N ALA A 51 15.61 12.10 8.05
CA ALA A 51 15.23 10.81 7.48
C ALA A 51 14.04 10.91 6.51
N MET A 52 13.06 11.79 6.81
CA MET A 52 11.92 12.03 5.91
C MET A 52 12.35 12.67 4.58
N GLU A 53 13.29 13.61 4.63
CA GLU A 53 13.78 14.29 3.43
C GLU A 53 14.58 13.33 2.54
N GLU A 54 15.34 12.41 3.14
CA GLU A 54 16.07 11.36 2.42
C GLU A 54 15.12 10.38 1.71
N VAL A 55 14.09 9.90 2.41
CA VAL A 55 13.07 9.02 1.81
C VAL A 55 12.34 9.71 0.65
N ARG A 56 12.03 11.01 0.79
CA ARG A 56 11.41 11.79 -0.28
C ARG A 56 12.28 11.79 -1.54
N ARG A 57 13.59 12.00 -1.41
CA ARG A 57 14.53 12.01 -2.54
C ARG A 57 14.64 10.65 -3.20
N LEU A 58 14.67 9.57 -2.42
CA LEU A 58 14.72 8.20 -2.94
C LEU A 58 13.45 7.86 -3.74
N ASN A 59 12.27 8.19 -3.21
CA ASN A 59 11.00 7.96 -3.91
C ASN A 59 10.90 8.75 -5.20
N GLN A 60 11.38 10.00 -5.24
CA GLN A 60 11.44 10.79 -6.48
C GLN A 60 12.35 10.15 -7.53
N GLY A 61 13.50 9.63 -7.12
CA GLY A 61 14.42 8.91 -8.01
C GLY A 61 13.79 7.65 -8.61
N GLN A 62 13.07 6.88 -7.80
CA GLN A 62 12.37 5.68 -8.25
C GLN A 62 11.26 6.00 -9.26
N GLN A 63 10.43 7.01 -8.97
CA GLN A 63 9.35 7.43 -9.89
C GLN A 63 9.88 7.80 -11.27
N LEU A 64 11.00 8.53 -11.34
CA LEU A 64 11.61 8.90 -12.62
C LEU A 64 12.15 7.68 -13.40
N GLN A 65 12.65 6.66 -12.70
CA GLN A 65 13.12 5.42 -13.32
C GLN A 65 11.94 4.61 -13.87
N ASP A 66 10.88 4.47 -13.07
CA ASP A 66 9.66 3.75 -13.47
C ASP A 66 9.00 4.40 -14.69
N GLU A 67 8.94 5.74 -14.72
CA GLU A 67 8.43 6.49 -15.86
C GLU A 67 9.28 6.29 -17.12
N ALA A 68 10.61 6.30 -16.98
CA ALA A 68 11.52 6.05 -18.09
C ALA A 68 11.39 4.63 -18.65
N GLU A 69 11.30 3.63 -17.77
CA GLU A 69 11.08 2.23 -18.15
C GLU A 69 9.73 2.05 -18.85
N LEU A 70 8.66 2.65 -18.32
CA LEU A 70 7.34 2.61 -18.91
C LEU A 70 7.32 3.28 -20.30
N ALA A 71 8.03 4.40 -20.46
CA ALA A 71 8.18 5.07 -21.74
C ALA A 71 8.93 4.20 -22.77
N GLU A 72 9.98 3.50 -22.34
CA GLU A 72 10.71 2.57 -23.21
C GLU A 72 9.85 1.36 -23.60
N MET A 73 9.11 0.79 -22.65
CA MET A 73 8.18 -0.30 -22.90
C MET A 73 7.10 0.08 -23.92
N ARG A 74 6.52 1.30 -23.80
CA ARG A 74 5.55 1.83 -24.78
C ARG A 74 6.14 1.93 -26.18
N ARG A 75 7.39 2.40 -26.31
CA ARG A 75 8.08 2.47 -27.62
C ARG A 75 8.28 1.09 -28.23
N ARG A 76 8.71 0.10 -27.44
CA ARG A 76 8.88 -1.28 -27.90
C ARG A 76 7.57 -1.93 -28.32
N ALA A 77 6.47 -1.66 -27.60
CA ALA A 77 5.13 -2.13 -27.96
C ALA A 77 4.67 -1.54 -29.28
N GLN A 78 4.84 -0.22 -29.48
CA GLN A 78 4.49 0.44 -30.75
C GLN A 78 5.34 -0.06 -31.93
N ALA A 79 6.62 -0.34 -31.71
CA ALA A 79 7.51 -0.86 -32.75
C ALA A 79 7.20 -2.31 -33.15
N LYS A 80 6.61 -3.12 -32.25
CA LYS A 80 6.22 -4.51 -32.54
C LYS A 80 4.92 -4.64 -33.32
N ASP A 81 4.07 -3.60 -33.36
CA ASP A 81 2.74 -3.68 -33.99
C ASP A 81 2.53 -2.60 -35.08
N PRO A 82 3.12 -2.74 -36.28
CA PRO A 82 2.70 -1.96 -37.45
C PRO A 82 1.40 -2.49 -38.09
N SER A 83 0.81 -3.61 -37.64
CA SER A 83 -0.33 -4.26 -38.30
C SER A 83 -1.67 -4.27 -37.54
N LEU A 84 -1.76 -3.70 -36.33
CA LEU A 84 -3.04 -3.54 -35.64
C LEU A 84 -3.53 -2.09 -35.74
N GLY A 85 -3.86 -1.70 -36.97
CA GLY A 85 -4.78 -0.59 -37.19
C GLY A 85 -6.17 -0.98 -36.68
N GLY A 86 -6.69 -0.26 -35.71
CA GLY A 86 -8.14 -0.24 -35.48
C GLY A 86 -8.57 -0.32 -34.02
N SER A 87 -8.91 0.87 -33.51
CA SER A 87 -10.04 1.15 -32.62
C SER A 87 -10.07 0.55 -31.21
N GLN A 88 -10.19 1.48 -30.26
CA GLN A 88 -10.93 1.34 -29.00
C GLN A 88 -10.36 0.39 -27.95
N LEU A 89 -9.49 0.95 -27.10
CA LEU A 89 -9.44 0.55 -25.69
C LEU A 89 -9.72 1.79 -24.83
N GLY A 90 -10.99 2.20 -24.88
CA GLY A 90 -11.60 3.06 -23.89
C GLY A 90 -12.64 2.24 -23.13
N GLY A 91 -12.50 2.19 -21.81
CA GLY A 91 -13.64 1.94 -20.90
C GLY A 91 -14.01 0.49 -20.62
N ALA A 92 -13.88 0.14 -19.34
CA ALA A 92 -14.79 -0.70 -18.58
C ALA A 92 -14.99 -2.18 -18.98
N MET A 93 -14.56 -3.03 -18.04
CA MET A 93 -15.25 -4.25 -17.58
C MET A 93 -15.83 -5.20 -18.64
N PHE A 94 -15.06 -6.24 -18.98
CA PHE A 94 -15.66 -7.53 -19.28
C PHE A 94 -14.91 -8.61 -18.51
N VAL A 95 -15.38 -8.83 -17.27
CA VAL A 95 -15.05 -10.02 -16.51
C VAL A 95 -15.57 -11.20 -17.33
N ASN A 96 -14.64 -12.06 -17.73
CA ASN A 96 -14.83 -13.27 -18.49
C ASN A 96 -15.82 -14.21 -17.75
N ARG A 97 -17.11 -14.07 -18.05
CA ARG A 97 -18.22 -14.89 -17.51
C ARG A 97 -18.46 -16.12 -18.38
N ALA A 98 -17.39 -16.83 -18.75
CA ALA A 98 -17.51 -18.07 -19.52
C ALA A 98 -17.47 -19.34 -18.65
N GLY A 99 -16.99 -19.26 -17.40
CA GLY A 99 -16.82 -20.44 -16.53
C GLY A 99 -17.78 -20.59 -15.36
N SER A 100 -18.50 -19.53 -14.95
CA SER A 100 -19.30 -19.53 -13.71
C SER A 100 -20.81 -19.74 -13.91
N ALA A 101 -21.31 -19.60 -15.15
CA ALA A 101 -22.74 -19.72 -15.43
C ALA A 101 -23.25 -21.16 -15.26
N THR A 102 -22.44 -22.17 -15.60
CA THR A 102 -22.79 -23.59 -15.45
C THR A 102 -22.89 -23.99 -13.99
N TRP A 103 -21.90 -23.62 -13.16
CA TRP A 103 -21.93 -23.95 -11.74
C TRP A 103 -23.08 -23.27 -10.98
N VAL A 104 -23.43 -22.03 -11.35
CA VAL A 104 -24.59 -21.33 -10.76
C VAL A 104 -25.90 -22.01 -11.18
N ALA A 105 -26.06 -22.37 -12.46
CA ALA A 105 -27.26 -23.07 -12.92
C ALA A 105 -27.43 -24.46 -12.27
N VAL A 106 -26.34 -25.21 -12.12
CA VAL A 106 -26.34 -26.52 -11.42
C VAL A 106 -26.67 -26.36 -9.94
N GLY A 107 -26.07 -25.37 -9.27
CA GLY A 107 -26.34 -25.09 -7.86
C GLY A 107 -27.80 -24.72 -7.60
N VAL A 108 -28.38 -23.84 -8.42
CA VAL A 108 -29.79 -23.46 -8.32
C VAL A 108 -30.72 -24.65 -8.62
N GLY A 109 -30.40 -25.47 -9.62
CA GLY A 109 -31.18 -26.66 -9.97
C GLY A 109 -31.21 -27.71 -8.84
N LEU A 110 -30.07 -28.00 -8.22
CA LEU A 110 -29.98 -28.93 -7.08
C LEU A 110 -30.75 -28.43 -5.87
N LEU A 111 -30.68 -27.12 -5.59
CA LEU A 111 -31.37 -26.51 -4.47
C LEU A 111 -32.90 -26.56 -4.67
N ALA A 112 -33.37 -26.25 -5.88
CA ALA A 112 -34.79 -26.37 -6.24
C ALA A 112 -35.30 -27.82 -6.13
N LEU A 113 -34.54 -28.80 -6.60
CA LEU A 113 -34.88 -30.22 -6.47
C LEU A 113 -34.90 -30.68 -5.01
N GLY A 114 -33.95 -30.25 -4.19
CA GLY A 114 -33.92 -30.56 -2.75
C GLY A 114 -35.14 -30.00 -2.01
N VAL A 115 -35.52 -28.75 -2.31
CA VAL A 115 -36.74 -28.13 -1.74
C VAL A 115 -38.00 -28.86 -2.20
N ALA A 116 -38.09 -29.22 -3.48
CA ALA A 116 -39.24 -29.97 -4.00
C ALA A 116 -39.36 -31.37 -3.36
N ALA A 117 -38.24 -32.07 -3.15
CA ALA A 117 -38.22 -33.37 -2.49
C ALA A 117 -38.65 -33.27 -1.01
N LEU A 118 -38.17 -32.24 -0.29
CA LEU A 118 -38.60 -31.97 1.09
C LEU A 118 -40.10 -31.66 1.17
N PHE A 119 -40.65 -30.95 0.18
CA PHE A 119 -42.08 -30.62 0.14
C PHE A 119 -42.96 -31.83 -0.18
N PHE A 120 -42.45 -32.84 -0.89
CA PHE A 120 -43.19 -34.06 -1.22
C PHE A 120 -43.12 -35.13 -0.13
N PHE A 121 -42.12 -35.06 0.76
CA PHE A 121 -41.91 -35.98 1.88
C PHE A 121 -42.45 -35.46 3.23
N LEU A 122 -43.03 -34.26 3.25
CA LEU A 122 -43.68 -33.63 4.40
C LEU A 122 -45.20 -33.66 4.23
#